data_AF-A0A382ERH8-F1
#
_entry.id   AF-A0A382ERH8-F1
#
_cell.length_a   1.000
_cell.length_b   1.000
_cell.length_c   1.000
_cell.angle_alpha   90.00
_cell.angle_beta   90.00
_cell.angle_gamma   90.00
#
_symmetry.space_group_name_H-M   'P 1'
#
loop_
_entity.id
_entity.type
_entity.pdbx_description
1 polymer ?
#
loop_
_entity_poly.entity_id
_entity_poly.type
_entity_poly.pdbx_seq_one_letter_code
_entity_poly.pdbx_strand_id
1 'polypeptide(L)'
;MEELLQRGIKAVPVTIWGDEVIIGFNPKELARVFKLNSDIAQVSPPAMIEKYETVLVAAQRVARQLPDEYLGWECPERKRTLGQFTFHIFDRPNRALNAYETGHYNLDDRGRHAEDVLDN
;
A
#
# COMPACT_ATOMS: atom_id res chain seq x y z
N MET A 1 19.31 -3.70 -1.31
CA MET A 1 18.73 -5.06 -1.27
C MET A 1 19.75 -6.12 -0.90
N GLU A 2 20.96 -6.13 -1.46
CA GLU A 2 22.00 -7.11 -1.12
C GLU A 2 22.32 -7.19 0.39
N GLU A 3 22.55 -6.04 1.04
CA GLU A 3 22.78 -5.98 2.50
C GLU A 3 21.60 -6.58 3.30
N LEU A 4 20.36 -6.30 2.89
CA LEU A 4 19.17 -6.82 3.56
C LEU A 4 19.05 -8.34 3.38
N LEU A 5 19.36 -8.86 2.19
CA LEU A 5 19.35 -10.29 1.90
C LEU A 5 20.42 -11.05 2.69
N GLN A 6 21.61 -10.46 2.87
CA GLN A 6 22.66 -11.03 3.73
C GLN A 6 22.20 -11.15 5.20
N ARG A 7 21.30 -10.26 5.64
CA ARG A 7 20.64 -10.31 6.95
C ARG A 7 19.37 -11.17 6.97
N GLY A 8 19.05 -11.89 5.88
CA GLY A 8 17.86 -12.73 5.76
C GLY A 8 16.55 -11.97 5.53
N ILE A 9 16.60 -10.66 5.32
CA ILE A 9 15.43 -9.79 5.12
C ILE A 9 15.05 -9.79 3.65
N LYS A 10 13.85 -10.28 3.34
CA LYS A 10 13.34 -10.46 1.97
C LYS A 10 12.33 -9.41 1.52
N ALA A 11 11.89 -8.54 2.43
CA ALA A 11 10.84 -7.57 2.16
C ALA A 11 11.18 -6.17 2.72
N VAL A 12 10.73 -5.14 2.02
CA VAL A 12 10.84 -3.72 2.38
C VAL A 12 9.46 -3.06 2.36
N PRO A 13 9.23 -1.94 3.08
CA PRO A 13 10.20 -1.20 3.90
C PRO A 13 10.58 -1.94 5.19
N VAL A 14 11.78 -1.68 5.70
CA VAL A 14 12.30 -2.25 6.95
C VAL A 14 13.06 -1.17 7.73
N THR A 15 12.94 -1.19 9.05
CA THR A 15 13.76 -0.39 9.98
C THR A 15 14.73 -1.33 10.70
N ILE A 16 16.03 -1.01 10.66
CA ILE A 16 17.08 -1.74 11.38
C ILE A 16 17.68 -0.79 12.41
N TRP A 17 17.68 -1.19 13.69
CA TRP A 17 18.24 -0.41 14.78
C TRP A 17 19.14 -1.28 15.66
N GLY A 18 20.45 -1.22 15.44
CA GLY A 18 21.38 -2.19 15.99
C GLY A 18 21.02 -3.60 15.51
N ASP A 19 20.68 -4.48 16.45
CA ASP A 19 20.27 -5.87 16.18
C ASP A 19 18.75 -6.02 16.00
N GLU A 20 17.96 -4.96 16.21
CA GLU A 20 16.50 -4.99 16.07
C GLU A 20 16.08 -4.80 14.60
N VAL A 21 15.14 -5.63 14.15
CA VAL A 21 14.59 -5.58 12.78
C VAL A 21 13.07 -5.45 12.84
N ILE A 22 12.54 -4.41 12.20
CA ILE A 22 11.11 -4.12 12.14
C ILE A 22 10.69 -4.07 10.67
N ILE A 23 9.83 -4.99 10.26
CA ILE A 23 9.30 -5.04 8.88
C ILE A 23 8.06 -4.15 8.78
N GLY A 24 8.01 -3.34 7.73
CA GLY A 24 6.88 -2.47 7.45
C GLY A 24 6.75 -1.31 8.43
N PHE A 25 5.57 -0.69 8.42
CA PHE A 25 5.19 0.28 9.43
C PHE A 25 4.49 -0.43 10.59
N ASN A 26 5.23 -0.68 11.67
CA ASN A 26 4.70 -1.24 12.90
C ASN A 26 4.95 -0.26 14.07
N PRO A 27 4.00 0.65 14.35
CA PRO A 27 4.14 1.68 15.39
C PRO A 27 4.50 1.13 16.77
N LYS A 28 4.05 -0.10 17.08
CA LYS A 28 4.29 -0.72 18.39
C LYS A 28 5.73 -1.15 18.56
N GLU A 29 6.27 -1.85 17.57
CA GLU A 29 7.68 -2.22 17.58
C GLU A 29 8.59 -1.01 17.44
N LEU A 30 8.19 -0.02 16.65
CA LEU A 30 8.92 1.25 16.55
C LEU A 30 8.96 1.97 17.90
N ALA A 31 7.81 2.12 18.58
CA ALA A 31 7.76 2.74 19.90
C ALA A 31 8.60 1.98 20.94
N ARG A 32 8.57 0.64 20.92
CA ARG A 32 9.41 -0.21 21.79
C ARG A 32 10.90 0.05 21.56
N VAL A 33 11.35 -0.04 20.31
CA VAL A 33 12.78 0.07 19.94
C VAL A 33 13.31 1.47 20.23
N PHE A 34 12.53 2.50 19.95
CA PHE A 34 12.92 3.89 20.21
C PHE A 34 12.58 4.37 21.63
N LYS A 35 12.06 3.49 22.50
CA LYS A 35 11.66 3.79 23.88
C LYS A 35 10.72 5.01 23.98
N LEU A 36 9.78 5.09 23.04
CA LEU A 36 8.78 6.15 22.98
C LEU A 36 7.62 5.83 23.91
N ASN A 37 7.33 6.71 24.85
CA ASN A 37 6.16 6.64 25.70
C ASN A 37 4.98 7.35 25.01
N SER A 38 4.47 6.74 23.94
CA SER A 38 3.32 7.27 23.19
C SER A 38 2.23 6.22 23.07
N ASP A 39 0.99 6.61 23.36
CA ASP A 39 -0.17 5.81 23.01
C ASP A 39 -0.25 5.66 21.49
N ILE A 40 -0.34 4.41 21.06
CA ILE A 40 -0.52 4.10 19.64
C ILE A 40 -2.01 4.23 19.36
N ALA A 41 -2.39 5.36 18.77
CA ALA A 41 -3.76 5.58 18.35
C ALA A 41 -4.18 4.48 17.37
N GLN A 42 -5.11 3.63 17.81
CA GLN A 42 -5.82 2.72 16.91
C GLN A 42 -7.09 3.42 16.44
N VAL A 43 -7.23 3.55 15.13
CA VAL A 43 -8.48 4.05 14.55
C VAL A 43 -9.53 2.97 14.73
N SER A 44 -10.71 3.34 15.24
CA SER A 44 -11.82 2.41 15.37
C SER A 44 -12.32 1.97 13.99
N PRO A 45 -12.88 0.76 13.83
CA PRO A 45 -13.41 0.32 12.53
C PRO A 45 -14.41 1.31 11.90
N PRO A 46 -15.36 1.93 12.64
CA PRO A 46 -16.25 2.94 12.07
C PRO A 46 -15.51 4.17 11.53
N ALA A 47 -14.56 4.72 12.30
CA ALA A 47 -13.77 5.88 11.85
C ALA A 47 -12.87 5.52 10.65
N MET A 48 -12.42 4.28 10.57
CA MET A 48 -11.66 3.80 9.43
C MET A 48 -12.53 3.72 8.17
N ILE A 49 -13.76 3.18 8.28
CA ILE A 49 -14.72 3.13 7.17
C ILE A 49 -15.00 4.54 6.65
N GLU A 50 -15.31 5.50 7.52
CA GLU A 50 -15.55 6.89 7.15
C GLU A 50 -14.39 7.50 6.35
N LYS A 51 -13.16 7.22 6.79
CA LYS A 51 -11.96 7.71 6.09
C LYS A 51 -11.77 7.04 4.73
N TYR A 52 -12.00 5.73 4.62
CA TYR A 52 -11.96 5.02 3.34
C TYR A 52 -12.98 5.60 2.36
N GLU A 53 -14.22 5.78 2.80
CA GLU A 53 -15.28 6.38 1.98
C GLU A 53 -14.88 7.78 1.51
N THR A 54 -14.41 8.64 2.42
CA THR A 54 -13.98 9.99 2.09
C THR A 54 -12.90 10.00 0.99
N VAL A 55 -11.86 9.18 1.15
CA VAL A 55 -10.73 9.15 0.20
C VAL A 55 -11.13 8.52 -1.12
N LEU A 56 -11.82 7.37 -1.11
CA LEU A 56 -12.15 6.63 -2.33
C LEU A 56 -13.22 7.33 -3.16
N VAL A 57 -14.23 7.96 -2.54
CA VAL A 57 -15.24 8.76 -3.26
C VAL A 57 -14.59 9.98 -3.90
N ALA A 58 -13.70 10.67 -3.18
CA ALA A 58 -12.95 11.79 -3.75
C ALA A 58 -12.07 11.34 -4.92
N ALA A 59 -11.32 10.24 -4.75
CA ALA A 59 -10.49 9.67 -5.80
C ALA A 59 -11.31 9.29 -7.04
N GLN A 60 -12.47 8.65 -6.88
CA GLN A 60 -13.36 8.29 -7.99
C GLN A 60 -13.87 9.53 -8.73
N ARG A 61 -14.20 10.61 -8.01
CA ARG A 61 -14.62 11.87 -8.62
C ARG A 61 -13.49 12.52 -9.42
N VAL A 62 -12.26 12.50 -8.92
CA VAL A 62 -11.10 13.09 -9.61
C VAL A 62 -10.69 12.23 -10.82
N ALA A 63 -10.66 10.91 -10.67
CA ALA A 63 -10.35 9.98 -11.74
C ALA A 63 -11.25 10.17 -12.97
N ARG A 64 -12.56 10.39 -12.77
CA ARG A 64 -13.53 10.63 -13.84
C ARG A 64 -13.35 11.95 -14.59
N GLN A 65 -12.52 12.86 -14.08
CA GLN A 65 -12.20 14.12 -14.74
C GLN A 65 -10.94 14.03 -15.60
N LEU A 66 -10.20 12.91 -15.54
CA LEU A 66 -9.01 12.71 -16.36
C LEU A 66 -9.42 12.44 -17.82
N PRO A 67 -8.91 13.22 -18.79
CA PRO A 67 -9.12 12.92 -20.19
C PRO A 67 -8.37 11.65 -20.59
N ASP A 68 -9.00 10.81 -21.42
CA ASP A 68 -8.47 9.50 -21.82
C ASP A 68 -7.08 9.59 -22.47
N GLU A 69 -6.80 10.68 -23.20
CA GLU A 69 -5.51 10.94 -23.85
C GLU A 69 -4.32 11.02 -22.86
N TYR A 70 -4.58 11.32 -21.58
CA TYR A 70 -3.54 11.38 -20.56
C TYR A 70 -3.35 10.05 -19.81
N LEU A 71 -4.19 9.04 -20.02
CA LEU A 71 -4.07 7.78 -19.27
C LEU A 71 -2.74 7.04 -19.55
N GLY A 72 -2.14 7.27 -20.72
CA GLY A 72 -0.82 6.76 -21.09
C GLY A 72 0.36 7.65 -20.66
N TRP A 73 0.13 8.78 -20.00
CA TRP A 73 1.20 9.67 -19.57
C TRP A 73 2.00 9.05 -18.41
N GLU A 74 3.32 9.03 -18.53
CA GLU A 74 4.23 8.54 -17.49
C GLU A 74 4.29 9.50 -16.29
N CYS A 75 3.90 9.03 -15.11
CA CYS A 75 3.93 9.83 -13.90
C CYS A 75 5.38 10.15 -13.47
N PRO A 76 5.73 11.41 -13.14
CA PRO A 76 6.99 11.74 -12.51
C PRO A 76 7.17 10.95 -11.21
N GLU A 77 8.39 10.46 -10.96
CA GLU A 77 8.78 9.74 -9.73
C GLU A 77 8.15 8.35 -9.52
N ARG A 78 7.34 7.86 -10.46
CA ARG A 78 6.74 6.52 -10.42
C ARG A 78 6.88 5.91 -11.82
N LYS A 79 7.46 4.71 -11.92
CA LYS A 79 7.53 3.97 -13.20
C LYS A 79 6.16 3.39 -13.56
N ARG A 80 5.18 4.26 -13.83
CA ARG A 80 3.77 3.93 -14.09
C ARG A 80 3.10 5.02 -14.90
N THR A 81 2.16 4.62 -15.76
CA THR A 81 1.25 5.55 -16.41
C THR A 81 0.22 6.13 -15.44
N LEU A 82 -0.38 7.26 -15.79
CA LEU A 82 -1.45 7.88 -15.02
C LEU A 82 -2.67 6.96 -14.87
N GLY A 83 -2.97 6.16 -15.89
CA GLY A 83 -4.02 5.14 -15.82
C GLY A 83 -3.72 4.07 -14.78
N GLN A 84 -2.49 3.53 -14.77
CA GLN A 84 -2.04 2.56 -13.77
C GLN A 84 -2.03 3.16 -12.36
N PHE A 85 -1.58 4.42 -12.21
CA PHE A 85 -1.60 5.14 -10.95
C PHE A 85 -3.03 5.33 -10.41
N THR A 86 -3.95 5.73 -11.29
CA THR A 86 -5.37 5.92 -10.96
C THR A 86 -6.05 4.61 -10.62
N PHE A 87 -5.68 3.50 -11.27
CA PHE A 87 -6.16 2.17 -10.93
C PHE A 87 -5.65 1.72 -9.55
N HIS A 88 -4.36 1.95 -9.26
CA HIS A 88 -3.68 1.46 -8.06
C HIS A 88 -4.34 1.88 -6.74
N ILE A 89 -4.95 3.07 -6.68
CA ILE A 89 -5.61 3.58 -5.47
C ILE A 89 -6.81 2.72 -5.04
N PHE A 90 -7.49 2.07 -5.98
CA PHE A 90 -8.68 1.23 -5.72
C PHE A 90 -8.32 -0.25 -5.55
N ASP A 91 -7.22 -0.68 -6.17
CA ASP A 91 -6.75 -2.06 -6.14
C ASP A 91 -6.38 -2.53 -4.72
N ARG A 92 -5.62 -1.73 -3.97
CA ARG A 92 -5.15 -2.12 -2.63
C ARG A 92 -6.28 -2.42 -1.63
N PRO A 93 -7.31 -1.56 -1.46
CA PRO A 93 -8.45 -1.88 -0.61
C PRO A 93 -9.22 -3.11 -1.10
N ASN A 94 -9.40 -3.24 -2.42
CA ASN A 94 -10.12 -4.37 -3.02
C ASN A 94 -9.44 -5.71 -2.73
N ARG A 95 -8.11 -5.77 -2.83
CA ARG A 95 -7.33 -6.97 -2.47
C ARG A 95 -7.44 -7.31 -0.99
N ALA A 96 -7.40 -6.31 -0.11
CA ALA A 96 -7.56 -6.53 1.32
C ALA A 96 -8.95 -7.11 1.65
N LEU A 97 -10.00 -6.60 0.99
CA LEU A 97 -11.35 -7.14 1.12
C LEU A 97 -11.43 -8.59 0.60
N ASN A 98 -10.88 -8.87 -0.59
CA ASN A 98 -10.85 -10.22 -1.15
C ASN A 98 -10.10 -11.20 -0.23
N ALA A 99 -8.97 -10.79 0.36
CA ALA A 99 -8.22 -11.62 1.29
C ALA A 99 -9.00 -11.87 2.59
N TYR A 100 -9.79 -10.90 3.05
CA TYR A 100 -10.69 -11.08 4.19
C TYR A 100 -11.80 -12.10 3.86
N GLU A 101 -12.41 -12.00 2.68
CA GLU A 101 -13.51 -12.87 2.25
C GLU A 101 -13.05 -14.31 1.96
N THR A 102 -11.87 -14.47 1.38
CA THR A 102 -11.34 -15.78 0.95
C THR A 102 -10.39 -16.41 1.95
N GLY A 103 -9.91 -15.64 2.94
CA GLY A 103 -8.83 -16.03 3.85
C GLY A 103 -7.45 -16.07 3.21
N HIS A 104 -7.30 -15.74 1.92
CA HIS A 104 -6.07 -15.88 1.16
C HIS A 104 -5.62 -14.51 0.62
N TYR A 105 -4.46 -14.03 1.07
CA TYR A 105 -3.84 -12.84 0.49
C TYR A 105 -2.98 -13.24 -0.72
N ASN A 106 -3.53 -13.13 -1.92
CA ASN A 106 -2.80 -13.35 -3.17
C ASN A 106 -2.36 -12.03 -3.81
N LEU A 107 -1.33 -12.11 -4.65
CA LEU A 107 -0.84 -10.97 -5.44
C LEU A 107 -1.69 -10.75 -6.71
N ASP A 108 -2.68 -11.60 -6.95
CA ASP A 108 -3.54 -11.52 -8.12
C ASP A 108 -4.65 -10.47 -7.90
N ASP A 109 -4.81 -9.54 -8.85
CA ASP A 109 -5.99 -8.69 -8.97
C ASP A 109 -6.97 -9.34 -9.95
N ARG A 110 -8.12 -9.82 -9.44
CA ARG A 110 -9.23 -10.34 -10.28
C ARG A 110 -8.77 -11.40 -11.31
N GLY A 111 -7.77 -12.21 -10.96
CA GLY A 111 -7.19 -13.24 -11.84
C GLY A 111 -6.08 -12.74 -12.79
N ARG A 112 -5.53 -11.55 -12.57
CA ARG A 112 -4.34 -11.01 -13.27
C ARG A 112 -3.22 -10.76 -12.27
N HIS A 113 -1.96 -10.97 -12.64
CA HIS A 113 -0.86 -10.67 -11.75
C HIS A 113 -0.76 -9.14 -11.54
N ALA A 114 -0.38 -8.68 -10.35
CA ALA A 114 -0.23 -7.24 -10.09
C ALA A 114 0.71 -6.55 -11.10
N GLU A 115 1.72 -7.29 -11.54
CA GLU A 115 2.72 -6.89 -12.52
C GLU A 115 2.07 -6.64 -13.89
N ASP A 116 1.09 -7.45 -14.31
CA ASP A 116 0.35 -7.27 -15.56
C ASP A 116 -0.45 -5.96 -15.62
N VAL A 117 -0.71 -5.36 -14.46
CA VAL A 117 -1.46 -4.11 -14.33
C VAL A 117 -0.54 -2.93 -13.99
N LEU A 118 0.63 -3.16 -13.39
CA LEU A 118 1.48 -2.11 -12.82
C LEU A 118 2.88 -2.00 -13.45
N ASP A 119 3.33 -2.99 -14.22
CA ASP A 119 4.63 -3.03 -14.87
C ASP A 119 4.43 -3.04 -16.40
N ASN A 120 4.59 -1.87 -17.01
CA ASN A 120 4.99 -1.71 -18.41
C ASN A 120 6.24 -0.82 -18.43
#